data_AF-J1H775-F1
#
_entry.id   AF-J1H775-F1
#
_cell.length_a   1.000
_cell.length_b   1.000
_cell.length_c   1.000
_cell.angle_alpha   90.00
_cell.angle_beta   90.00
_cell.angle_gamma   90.00
#
_symmetry.space_group_name_H-M   'P 1'
#
loop_
_entity.id
_entity.type
_entity.pdbx_description
1 polymer ?
#
loop_
_entity_poly.entity_id
_entity_poly.type
_entity_poly.pdbx_seq_one_letter_code
_entity_poly.pdbx_strand_id
1 'polypeptide(L)'
;MSTPDFTRHPSRLFPRRSALQSFSALAALASMGALTGCSHGSPDKVRDDALAKIDWLPSTMTTESVSLDGQRATTAAAACAGIGASMLSTRLRDDGAANALSCPIGIALIMALLYAGAESPGEGVNAALGLGADADAQTRDSTWSAVQQTLQRFDVTDTQQLRDFDPEAIPD
;
A
#
# COMPACT_ATOMS: atom_id res chain seq x y z
N MET A 1 -8.73 6.32 -52.33
CA MET A 1 -7.53 5.88 -51.59
C MET A 1 -7.15 7.02 -50.66
N SER A 2 -7.92 7.24 -49.59
CA SER A 2 -7.86 6.58 -48.27
C SER A 2 -6.78 7.18 -47.38
N THR A 3 -7.20 8.22 -46.65
CA THR A 3 -6.57 8.82 -45.48
C THR A 3 -6.53 7.83 -44.32
N PRO A 4 -5.42 7.69 -43.57
CA PRO A 4 -5.45 6.95 -42.32
C PRO A 4 -6.02 7.83 -41.20
N ASP A 5 -7.05 7.30 -40.56
CA ASP A 5 -7.79 7.87 -39.43
C ASP A 5 -6.97 7.66 -38.13
N PHE A 6 -6.43 8.74 -37.57
CA PHE A 6 -5.76 8.72 -36.26
C PHE A 6 -6.83 8.75 -35.15
N THR A 7 -7.39 7.58 -34.85
CA THR A 7 -8.15 7.39 -33.62
C THR A 7 -7.17 7.32 -32.45
N ARG A 8 -6.91 8.50 -31.88
CA ARG A 8 -6.12 8.70 -30.66
C ARG A 8 -6.84 8.02 -29.49
N HIS A 9 -6.54 6.75 -29.22
CA HIS A 9 -6.99 6.07 -28.02
C HIS A 9 -6.30 6.70 -26.80
N PRO A 10 -7.05 7.16 -25.78
CA PRO A 10 -6.45 7.71 -24.58
C PRO A 10 -5.73 6.59 -23.83
N SER A 11 -4.41 6.66 -23.81
CA SER A 11 -3.53 5.84 -22.97
C SER A 11 -3.99 5.97 -21.52
N ARG A 12 -4.60 4.91 -20.98
CA ARG A 12 -4.96 4.78 -19.57
C ARG A 12 -3.68 4.64 -18.74
N LEU A 13 -3.00 5.75 -18.51
CA LEU A 13 -2.02 5.88 -17.43
C LEU A 13 -2.79 5.68 -16.14
N PHE A 14 -2.64 4.54 -15.48
CA PHE A 14 -3.24 4.29 -14.17
C PHE A 14 -2.51 5.17 -13.14
N PRO A 15 -3.12 6.24 -12.59
CA PRO A 15 -2.58 6.84 -11.39
C PRO A 15 -2.92 5.84 -10.28
N ARG A 16 -1.91 5.25 -9.64
CA ARG A 16 -2.14 4.45 -8.43
C ARG A 16 -2.46 5.42 -7.30
N ARG A 17 -3.77 5.56 -7.08
CA ARG A 17 -4.43 6.47 -6.16
C ARG A 17 -4.39 5.84 -4.76
N SER A 18 -3.52 6.33 -3.89
CA SER A 18 -3.61 6.07 -2.45
C SER A 18 -4.40 7.20 -1.83
N ALA A 19 -5.65 6.95 -1.49
CA ALA A 19 -6.45 7.85 -0.65
C ALA A 19 -6.24 7.42 0.80
N LEU A 20 -5.68 8.31 1.63
CA LEU A 20 -5.87 8.23 3.07
C LEU A 20 -7.09 9.05 3.43
N GLN A 21 -7.88 8.50 4.36
CA GLN A 21 -9.13 9.00 4.91
C GLN A 21 -10.40 8.69 4.09
N SER A 22 -10.88 7.46 4.27
CA SER A 22 -12.30 7.14 4.12
C SER A 22 -12.78 6.34 5.33
N PHE A 23 -13.24 7.07 6.36
CA PHE A 23 -13.90 6.54 7.57
C PHE A 23 -15.27 5.90 7.32
N SER A 24 -15.51 5.28 6.16
CA SER A 24 -16.74 4.52 5.90
C SER A 24 -16.55 3.27 5.04
N ALA A 25 -15.33 2.93 4.61
CA ALA A 25 -15.09 1.72 3.82
C ALA A 25 -14.65 0.49 4.66
N LEU A 26 -14.46 0.64 5.98
CA LEU A 26 -14.10 -0.50 6.85
C LEU A 26 -15.31 -1.36 7.27
N ALA A 27 -16.54 -0.86 7.12
CA ALA A 27 -17.75 -1.62 7.45
C ALA A 27 -18.03 -2.77 6.46
N ALA A 28 -17.45 -2.75 5.25
CA ALA A 28 -17.61 -3.81 4.26
C ALA A 28 -16.57 -4.94 4.38
N LEU A 29 -15.49 -4.75 5.16
CA LEU A 29 -14.46 -5.77 5.40
C LEU A 29 -14.71 -6.59 6.68
N ALA A 30 -15.64 -6.16 7.54
CA ALA A 30 -15.97 -6.82 8.79
C ALA A 30 -16.83 -8.10 8.64
N SER A 31 -17.29 -8.44 7.43
CA SER A 31 -18.12 -9.62 7.17
C SER A 31 -17.41 -10.78 6.47
N MET A 32 -16.09 -10.71 6.24
CA MET A 32 -15.32 -11.82 5.69
C MET A 32 -14.59 -12.58 6.79
N GLY A 33 -15.34 -13.37 7.55
CA GLY A 33 -14.75 -14.47 8.32
C GLY A 33 -14.18 -15.50 7.35
N ALA A 34 -12.85 -15.58 7.25
CA ALA A 34 -12.18 -16.69 6.57
C ALA A 34 -10.75 -16.90 7.06
N LEU A 35 -10.59 -17.23 8.35
CA LEU A 35 -9.52 -18.15 8.77
C LEU A 35 -10.02 -19.59 8.56
N THR A 36 -10.37 -19.95 7.32
CA THR A 36 -10.64 -21.36 6.96
C THR A 36 -10.36 -21.55 5.47
N GLY A 37 -9.45 -22.47 5.15
CA GLY A 37 -9.50 -23.30 3.95
C GLY A 37 -9.18 -22.66 2.60
N CYS A 38 -8.06 -23.08 2.00
CA CYS A 38 -7.88 -23.06 0.56
C CYS A 38 -9.06 -23.82 -0.11
N SER A 39 -10.04 -23.11 -0.64
CA SER A 39 -11.00 -23.70 -1.58
C SER A 39 -10.85 -23.02 -2.94
N HIS A 40 -10.39 -23.82 -3.90
CA HIS A 40 -10.49 -23.53 -5.32
C HIS A 40 -11.98 -23.46 -5.70
N GLY A 41 -12.58 -22.29 -5.56
CA GLY A 41 -13.94 -22.00 -6.03
C GLY A 41 -13.85 -21.02 -7.20
N SER A 42 -14.31 -21.44 -8.37
CA SER A 42 -14.43 -20.62 -9.58
C SER A 42 -15.00 -19.23 -9.26
N PRO A 43 -14.52 -18.14 -9.91
CA PRO A 43 -15.06 -16.81 -9.69
C PRO A 43 -16.56 -16.79 -10.02
N ASP A 44 -17.37 -16.50 -9.02
CA ASP A 44 -18.82 -16.45 -9.14
C ASP A 44 -19.22 -15.17 -9.90
N LYS A 45 -19.97 -15.31 -10.99
CA LYS A 45 -20.41 -14.20 -11.86
C LYS A 45 -21.14 -13.12 -11.08
N VAL A 46 -21.80 -13.48 -9.98
CA VAL A 46 -22.50 -12.53 -9.09
C VAL A 46 -21.52 -11.56 -8.42
N ARG A 47 -20.35 -12.04 -8.01
CA ARG A 47 -19.29 -11.19 -7.43
C ARG A 47 -18.70 -10.28 -8.48
N ASP A 48 -18.41 -10.82 -9.67
CA ASP A 48 -17.80 -10.04 -10.74
C ASP A 48 -18.76 -8.98 -11.30
N ASP A 49 -20.06 -9.29 -11.42
CA ASP A 49 -21.12 -8.32 -11.76
C ASP A 49 -21.31 -7.28 -10.65
N ALA A 50 -21.18 -7.66 -9.38
CA ALA A 50 -21.25 -6.72 -8.26
C ALA A 50 -20.05 -5.77 -8.24
N LEU A 51 -18.85 -6.28 -8.52
CA LEU A 51 -17.63 -5.47 -8.64
C LEU A 51 -17.67 -4.58 -9.89
N ALA A 52 -18.21 -5.07 -11.01
CA ALA A 52 -18.38 -4.28 -12.23
C ALA A 52 -19.39 -3.13 -12.07
N LYS A 53 -20.32 -3.24 -11.10
CA LYS A 53 -21.27 -2.18 -10.72
C LYS A 53 -20.69 -1.16 -9.75
N ILE A 54 -19.50 -1.39 -9.19
CA ILE A 54 -18.74 -0.35 -8.52
C ILE A 54 -18.17 0.55 -9.63
N ASP A 55 -19.03 1.42 -10.17
CA ASP A 55 -18.56 2.59 -10.91
C ASP A 55 -17.57 3.28 -9.99
N TRP A 56 -16.33 3.44 -10.48
CA TRP A 56 -15.22 3.97 -9.72
C TRP A 56 -15.70 5.21 -8.96
N LEU A 57 -15.84 5.10 -7.63
CA LEU A 57 -16.37 6.19 -6.81
C LEU A 57 -15.54 7.44 -7.12
N PRO A 58 -16.11 8.46 -7.79
CA PRO A 58 -15.36 9.65 -8.12
C PRO A 58 -15.09 10.36 -6.81
N SER A 59 -13.90 10.16 -6.26
CA SER A 59 -13.42 10.93 -5.12
C SER A 59 -13.26 12.37 -5.57
N THR A 60 -13.98 13.28 -4.95
CA THR A 60 -13.81 14.74 -5.11
C THR A 60 -12.57 15.25 -4.38
N MET A 61 -11.81 14.37 -3.71
CA MET A 61 -10.62 14.73 -2.96
C MET A 61 -9.44 14.94 -3.89
N THR A 62 -8.74 16.07 -3.68
CA THR A 62 -7.46 16.35 -4.31
C THR A 62 -6.42 15.35 -3.81
N THR A 63 -5.87 14.55 -4.73
CA THR A 63 -4.80 13.62 -4.43
C THR A 63 -3.44 14.33 -4.50
N GLU A 64 -2.61 14.16 -3.50
CA GLU A 64 -1.24 14.66 -3.49
C GLU A 64 -0.23 13.52 -3.68
N SER A 65 0.71 13.68 -4.60
CA SER A 65 1.91 12.83 -4.66
C SER A 65 2.89 13.31 -3.60
N VAL A 66 3.13 12.49 -2.57
CA VAL A 66 4.03 12.85 -1.48
C VAL A 66 5.37 12.18 -1.74
N SER A 67 6.39 12.97 -2.01
CA SER A 67 7.75 12.45 -2.17
C SER A 67 8.32 12.03 -0.82
N LEU A 68 9.03 10.92 -0.80
CA LEU A 68 9.82 10.51 0.35
C LEU A 68 11.18 11.22 0.31
N ASP A 69 11.38 12.16 1.23
CA ASP A 69 12.69 12.77 1.44
C ASP A 69 13.61 11.85 2.29
N GLY A 70 14.90 12.15 2.30
CA GLY A 70 15.90 11.32 2.99
C GLY A 70 15.70 11.24 4.51
N GLN A 71 15.14 12.28 5.14
CA GLN A 71 14.88 12.28 6.58
C GLN A 71 13.71 11.33 6.88
N ARG A 72 12.58 11.48 6.16
CA ARG A 72 11.44 10.58 6.27
C ARG A 72 11.81 9.13 5.97
N ALA A 73 12.66 8.89 4.98
CA ALA A 73 13.17 7.56 4.67
C ALA A 73 13.97 6.96 5.83
N THR A 74 14.89 7.74 6.42
CA THR A 74 15.72 7.31 7.55
C THR A 74 14.86 7.02 8.78
N THR A 75 13.89 7.88 9.06
CA THR A 75 12.93 7.70 10.16
C THR A 75 12.08 6.44 9.96
N ALA A 76 11.52 6.23 8.77
CA ALA A 76 10.73 5.04 8.48
C ALA A 76 11.57 3.75 8.58
N ALA A 77 12.82 3.78 8.12
CA ALA A 77 13.74 2.67 8.25
C ALA A 77 14.07 2.36 9.72
N ALA A 78 14.34 3.39 10.54
CA ALA A 78 14.57 3.24 11.97
C ALA A 78 13.33 2.68 12.71
N ALA A 79 12.13 3.16 12.36
CA ALA A 79 10.87 2.64 12.88
C ALA A 79 10.70 1.15 12.53
N CYS A 80 10.93 0.77 11.27
CA CYS A 80 10.89 -0.62 10.84
C CYS A 80 11.91 -1.47 11.59
N ALA A 81 13.14 -0.98 11.81
CA ALA A 81 14.15 -1.67 12.58
C ALA A 81 13.71 -1.89 14.04
N GLY A 82 13.11 -0.88 14.67
CA GLY A 82 12.55 -0.97 16.03
C GLY A 82 11.41 -1.98 16.14
N ILE A 83 10.44 -1.93 15.21
CA ILE A 83 9.33 -2.89 15.14
C ILE A 83 9.86 -4.31 14.95
N GLY A 84 10.78 -4.50 14.00
CA GLY A 84 11.38 -5.80 13.71
C GLY A 84 12.15 -6.36 14.90
N ALA A 85 12.97 -5.55 15.55
CA ALA A 85 13.72 -5.94 16.74
C ALA A 85 12.79 -6.32 17.90
N SER A 86 11.73 -5.55 18.14
CA SER A 86 10.75 -5.84 19.20
C SER A 86 10.03 -7.18 18.94
N MET A 87 9.56 -7.41 17.72
CA MET A 87 8.90 -8.67 17.36
C MET A 87 9.82 -9.88 17.45
N LEU A 88 11.02 -9.77 16.87
CA LEU A 88 11.98 -10.88 16.86
C LEU A 88 12.48 -11.18 18.28
N SER A 89 12.78 -10.16 19.09
CA SER A 89 13.20 -10.36 20.47
C SER A 89 12.11 -11.00 21.33
N THR A 90 10.85 -10.58 21.15
CA THR A 90 9.71 -11.22 21.82
C THR A 90 9.64 -12.69 21.43
N ARG A 91 9.70 -12.99 20.12
CA ARG A 91 9.59 -14.37 19.64
C ARG A 91 10.73 -15.27 20.09
N LEU A 92 11.96 -14.77 20.06
CA LEU A 92 13.16 -15.52 20.45
C LEU A 92 13.31 -15.63 21.97
N ARG A 93 12.65 -14.76 22.74
CA ARG A 93 12.56 -14.91 24.20
C ARG A 93 11.63 -16.06 24.58
N ASP A 94 10.57 -16.29 23.80
CA ASP A 94 9.66 -17.41 24.00
C ASP A 94 10.29 -18.75 23.59
N ASP A 95 11.01 -18.77 22.46
CA ASP A 95 11.76 -19.93 21.98
C ASP A 95 13.05 -19.50 21.26
N GLY A 96 14.18 -19.56 21.97
CA GLY A 96 15.48 -19.13 21.47
C GLY A 96 16.11 -20.09 20.46
N ALA A 97 15.59 -21.30 20.29
CA ALA A 97 16.06 -22.25 19.29
C ALA A 97 15.27 -22.17 17.97
N ALA A 98 14.16 -21.42 17.94
CA ALA A 98 13.33 -21.28 16.76
C ALA A 98 13.95 -20.35 15.70
N ASN A 99 13.69 -20.68 14.44
CA ASN A 99 13.83 -19.72 13.35
C ASN A 99 12.69 -18.68 13.45
N ALA A 100 13.03 -17.40 13.32
CA ALA A 100 12.06 -16.30 13.33
C ALA A 100 12.26 -15.40 12.10
N LEU A 101 11.15 -15.00 11.48
CA LEU A 101 11.13 -14.08 10.36
C LEU A 101 10.05 -13.01 10.61
N SER A 102 10.36 -11.76 10.29
CA SER A 102 9.44 -10.64 10.39
C SER A 102 9.51 -9.77 9.13
N CYS A 103 8.37 -9.25 8.70
CA CYS A 103 8.27 -8.23 7.66
C CYS A 103 7.93 -6.88 8.30
N PRO A 104 8.91 -6.16 8.88
CA PRO A 104 8.64 -4.96 9.67
C PRO A 104 7.98 -3.84 8.86
N ILE A 105 8.33 -3.72 7.57
CA ILE A 105 7.70 -2.73 6.68
C ILE A 105 6.21 -3.04 6.45
N GLY A 106 5.86 -4.31 6.28
CA GLY A 106 4.45 -4.71 6.12
C GLY A 106 3.63 -4.40 7.36
N ILE A 107 4.18 -4.67 8.54
CA ILE A 107 3.54 -4.36 9.82
C ILE A 107 3.38 -2.84 10.01
N ALA A 108 4.43 -2.07 9.72
CA ALA A 108 4.38 -0.62 9.84
C ALA A 108 3.34 0.00 8.89
N LEU A 109 3.23 -0.51 7.66
CA LEU A 109 2.21 -0.08 6.71
C LEU A 109 0.79 -0.45 7.17
N ILE A 110 0.58 -1.62 7.75
CA ILE A 110 -0.71 -2.02 8.33
C ILE A 110 -1.07 -1.10 9.49
N MET A 111 -0.12 -0.80 10.38
CA MET A 111 -0.32 0.14 11.49
C MET A 111 -0.67 1.54 10.98
N ALA A 112 0.09 2.06 10.01
CA ALA A 112 -0.18 3.36 9.41
C ALA A 112 -1.56 3.42 8.76
N LEU A 113 -1.99 2.33 8.11
CA LEU A 113 -3.34 2.23 7.53
C LEU A 113 -4.43 2.14 8.60
N LEU A 114 -4.21 1.34 9.65
CA LEU A 114 -5.16 1.15 10.75
C LEU A 114 -5.44 2.46 11.48
N TYR A 115 -4.40 3.28 11.66
CA TYR A 115 -4.50 4.58 12.33
C TYR A 115 -4.61 5.76 11.35
N ALA A 116 -4.83 5.52 10.06
CA ALA A 116 -4.99 6.58 9.08
C ALA A 116 -6.15 7.51 9.46
N GLY A 117 -5.90 8.83 9.46
CA GLY A 117 -6.87 9.84 9.86
C GLY A 117 -7.26 9.85 11.35
N ALA A 118 -6.66 9.01 12.20
CA ALA A 118 -6.91 9.07 13.64
C ALA A 118 -6.32 10.37 14.22
N GLU A 119 -7.17 11.21 14.82
CA GLU A 119 -6.76 12.46 15.49
C GLU A 119 -5.90 12.18 16.73
N SER A 120 -6.27 11.15 17.51
CA SER A 120 -5.52 10.67 18.65
C SER A 120 -5.26 9.17 18.47
N PRO A 121 -4.14 8.78 17.83
CA PRO A 121 -3.76 7.37 17.81
C PRO A 121 -3.48 6.92 19.26
N GLY A 122 -3.61 5.62 19.54
CA GLY A 122 -3.31 5.08 20.87
C GLY A 122 -1.89 5.43 21.32
N GLU A 123 -1.65 5.41 22.63
CA GLU A 123 -0.34 5.73 23.20
C GLU A 123 0.78 4.91 22.51
N GLY A 124 1.85 5.60 22.11
CA GLY A 124 3.02 4.97 21.49
C GLY A 124 2.90 4.62 20.00
N VAL A 125 1.73 4.75 19.36
CA VAL A 125 1.57 4.44 17.92
C VAL A 125 2.46 5.34 17.06
N ASN A 126 2.44 6.66 17.30
CA ASN A 126 3.28 7.61 16.56
C ASN A 126 4.76 7.27 16.74
N ALA A 127 5.19 6.97 17.97
CA ALA A 127 6.57 6.58 18.27
C ALA A 127 6.97 5.27 17.57
N ALA A 128 6.08 4.26 17.56
CA ALA A 128 6.29 3.00 16.84
C ALA A 128 6.44 3.22 15.32
N LEU A 129 5.75 4.23 14.79
CA LEU A 129 5.83 4.68 13.40
C LEU A 129 6.99 5.67 13.14
N GLY A 130 7.87 5.89 14.13
CA GLY A 130 9.05 6.76 14.01
C GLY A 130 8.78 8.25 14.15
N LEU A 131 7.56 8.64 14.50
CA LEU A 131 7.12 10.03 14.60
C LEU A 131 7.23 10.54 16.03
N GLY A 132 7.26 11.87 16.19
CA GLY A 132 7.11 12.49 17.51
C GLY A 132 5.78 12.10 18.14
N ALA A 133 5.72 12.02 19.47
CA ALA A 133 4.51 11.62 20.19
C ALA A 133 3.30 12.51 19.82
N ASP A 134 3.55 13.81 19.67
CA ASP A 134 2.56 14.84 19.33
C ASP A 134 2.32 15.01 17.82
N ALA A 135 2.84 14.09 16.98
CA ALA A 135 2.63 14.16 15.54
C ALA A 135 1.13 14.05 15.21
N ASP A 136 0.64 15.00 14.43
CA ASP A 136 -0.76 15.02 14.00
C ASP A 136 -1.06 13.94 12.95
N ALA A 137 -2.35 13.74 12.69
CA ALA A 137 -2.81 12.78 11.71
C ALA A 137 -2.19 13.02 10.33
N GLN A 138 -2.09 14.28 9.91
CA GLN A 138 -1.57 14.64 8.59
C GLN A 138 -0.09 14.28 8.43
N THR A 139 0.73 14.52 9.44
CA THR A 139 2.17 14.20 9.42
C THR A 139 2.38 12.69 9.33
N ARG A 140 1.61 11.92 10.10
CA ARG A 140 1.67 10.45 10.06
C ARG A 140 1.22 9.91 8.70
N ASP A 141 0.06 10.34 8.26
CA ASP A 141 -0.59 9.89 7.03
C ASP A 141 0.28 10.23 5.80
N SER A 142 0.81 11.46 5.72
CA SER A 142 1.69 11.88 4.63
C SER A 142 3.04 11.16 4.63
N THR A 143 3.64 10.91 5.80
CA THR A 143 4.92 10.19 5.91
C THR A 143 4.79 8.76 5.40
N TRP A 144 3.80 8.01 5.88
CA TRP A 144 3.62 6.61 5.49
C TRP A 144 3.01 6.45 4.10
N SER A 145 2.24 7.43 3.62
CA SER A 145 1.89 7.52 2.19
C SER A 145 3.12 7.67 1.31
N ALA A 146 4.08 8.52 1.68
CA ALA A 146 5.30 8.72 0.90
C ALA A 146 6.14 7.43 0.84
N VAL A 147 6.25 6.71 1.95
CA VAL A 147 6.89 5.39 2.02
C VAL A 147 6.19 4.40 1.09
N GLN A 148 4.87 4.30 1.21
CA GLN A 148 4.06 3.40 0.37
C GLN A 148 4.20 3.75 -1.12
N GLN A 149 4.08 5.03 -1.49
CA GLN A 149 4.21 5.49 -2.87
C GLN A 149 5.60 5.19 -3.43
N THR A 150 6.65 5.32 -2.61
CA THR A 150 8.03 4.99 -3.01
C THR A 150 8.20 3.49 -3.23
N LEU A 151 7.67 2.64 -2.35
CA LEU A 151 7.72 1.18 -2.50
C LEU A 151 6.85 0.65 -3.66
N GLN A 152 5.76 1.36 -3.96
CA GLN A 152 4.87 1.04 -5.08
C GLN A 152 5.33 1.67 -6.40
N ARG A 153 6.38 2.51 -6.37
CA ARG A 153 7.00 3.03 -7.58
C ARG A 153 7.65 1.85 -8.28
N PHE A 154 6.99 1.37 -9.33
CA PHE A 154 7.70 0.60 -10.33
C PHE A 154 8.80 1.50 -10.86
N ASP A 155 10.06 1.11 -10.66
CA ASP A 155 11.20 1.77 -11.28
C ASP A 155 11.19 1.44 -12.76
N VAL A 156 10.23 2.04 -13.46
CA VAL A 156 10.17 2.07 -14.90
C VAL A 156 10.79 3.41 -15.23
N THR A 157 12.11 3.44 -15.19
CA THR A 157 12.91 4.64 -15.50
C THR A 157 12.57 5.14 -16.91
N ASP A 158 12.12 4.24 -17.78
CA ASP A 158 11.57 4.55 -19.10
C ASP A 158 10.26 3.78 -19.36
N THR A 159 9.13 4.49 -19.44
CA THR A 159 7.85 3.88 -19.84
C THR A 159 7.89 3.21 -21.22
N GLN A 160 8.91 3.52 -22.03
CA GLN A 160 9.17 2.86 -23.29
C GLN A 160 9.65 1.42 -23.12
N GLN A 161 10.43 1.09 -22.08
CA GLN A 161 10.81 -0.29 -21.79
C GLN A 161 9.61 -1.19 -21.51
N LEU A 162 8.54 -0.66 -20.91
CA LEU A 162 7.30 -1.43 -20.73
C LEU A 162 6.51 -1.59 -22.03
N ARG A 163 6.62 -0.63 -22.96
CA ARG A 163 5.94 -0.70 -24.25
C ARG A 163 6.65 -1.62 -25.24
N ASP A 164 7.96 -1.69 -25.12
CA ASP A 164 8.84 -2.47 -26.00
C ASP A 164 9.19 -3.84 -25.37
N PHE A 165 8.60 -4.17 -24.22
CA PHE A 165 8.75 -5.49 -23.60
C PHE A 165 8.05 -6.54 -24.46
N ASP A 166 8.85 -7.37 -25.12
CA ASP A 166 8.39 -8.57 -25.80
C ASP A 166 8.57 -9.79 -24.86
N PRO A 167 7.48 -10.39 -24.35
CA PRO A 167 7.56 -11.54 -23.45
C PRO A 167 8.14 -12.80 -24.10
N GLU A 168 8.21 -12.87 -25.43
CA GLU A 168 8.76 -14.01 -26.17
C GLU A 168 10.23 -13.82 -26.57
N ALA A 169 10.76 -12.61 -26.41
CA ALA A 169 12.17 -12.32 -26.66
C ALA A 169 13.01 -12.81 -25.46
N ILE A 170 13.71 -13.93 -25.63
CA ILE A 170 14.70 -14.40 -24.67
C ILE A 170 15.92 -13.47 -24.78
N PRO A 171 16.37 -12.84 -23.67
CA PRO A 171 17.57 -12.01 -23.70
C PRO A 171 18.81 -12.87 -23.98
N ASP A 172 19.71 -12.35 -24.83
CA ASP A 172 21.01 -12.96 -25.19
C ASP A 172 21.96 -13.12 -23.98
#